data_AF-A0A1I2X8G9-F1
#
_entry.id   AF-A0A1I2X8G9-F1
#
_cell.length_a   1.000
_cell.length_b   1.000
_cell.length_c   1.000
_cell.angle_alpha   90.00
_cell.angle_beta   90.00
_cell.angle_gamma   90.00
#
_symmetry.space_group_name_H-M   'P 1'
#
loop_
_entity.id
_entity.type
_entity.pdbx_description
1 polymer ?
#
loop_
_entity_poly.entity_id
_entity_poly.type
_entity_poly.pdbx_seq_one_letter_code
_entity_poly.pdbx_strand_id
1 'polypeptide(L)'
;MKEKSPEEIFVKELERLLLAAKEKDEFEYVCALMNFSGMGDARALSHIYESQELLFQVSEQIKAAKNLNEATRFFLLLYCHIFEMDEFYNIIGNMLRITLGERYGVLLYNSPTIKPELKPANKIDKLASLAKKAKFELLTDTVYSLYSSPLRNSFFHSSYSLSGDNYHIVSGKNFKINGVMTPMASIRDYVIPMTQSTVNMGGNFFNVLNQARLSYKENKTVIGRLQPDGVKIEIMGHPENGLSGFRTINE
;
A
#
# COMPACT_ATOMS: atom_id res chain seq x y z
N MET A 1 0.65 -23.06 -18.50
CA MET A 1 0.26 -22.32 -17.28
C MET A 1 0.40 -20.84 -17.60
N LYS A 2 -0.65 -20.02 -17.43
CA LYS A 2 -0.52 -18.57 -17.59
C LYS A 2 0.40 -18.05 -16.48
N GLU A 3 1.37 -17.21 -16.84
CA GLU A 3 2.18 -16.47 -15.87
C GLU A 3 1.25 -15.54 -15.08
N LYS A 4 1.39 -15.53 -13.75
CA LYS A 4 0.53 -14.70 -12.89
C LYS A 4 0.85 -13.24 -13.11
N SER A 5 -0.16 -12.38 -13.13
CA SER A 5 0.08 -10.94 -13.23
C SER A 5 0.72 -10.42 -11.92
N PRO A 6 1.46 -9.29 -11.96
CA PRO A 6 2.06 -8.71 -10.77
C PRO A 6 1.06 -8.51 -9.64
N GLU A 7 -0.14 -8.00 -9.93
CA GLU A 7 -1.17 -7.80 -8.91
C GLU A 7 -1.72 -9.10 -8.28
N GLU A 8 -1.71 -10.23 -9.00
CA GLU A 8 -2.07 -11.55 -8.44
C GLU A 8 -0.98 -12.09 -7.51
N ILE A 9 0.30 -11.88 -7.86
CA ILE A 9 1.44 -12.22 -7.00
C ILE A 9 1.39 -11.39 -5.72
N PHE A 10 1.13 -10.08 -5.86
CA PHE A 10 1.02 -9.16 -4.74
C PHE A 10 -0.06 -9.61 -3.75
N VAL A 11 -1.27 -9.93 -4.21
CA VAL A 11 -2.38 -10.40 -3.34
C VAL A 11 -1.95 -11.63 -2.54
N LYS A 12 -1.44 -12.65 -3.23
CA LYS A 12 -1.05 -13.91 -2.59
C LYS A 12 0.02 -13.68 -1.51
N GLU A 13 1.04 -12.89 -1.80
CA GLU A 13 2.11 -12.62 -0.85
C GLU A 13 1.66 -11.70 0.29
N LEU A 14 0.73 -10.77 0.04
CA LEU A 14 0.14 -9.93 1.07
C LEU A 14 -0.72 -10.75 2.04
N GLU A 15 -1.58 -11.64 1.53
CA GLU A 15 -2.36 -12.57 2.36
C GLU A 15 -1.47 -13.46 3.22
N ARG A 16 -0.39 -14.01 2.62
CA ARG A 16 0.62 -14.79 3.34
C ARG A 16 1.27 -13.97 4.46
N LEU A 17 1.58 -12.70 4.19
CA LEU A 17 2.19 -11.79 5.15
C LEU A 17 1.26 -11.50 6.32
N LEU A 18 0.00 -11.18 6.04
CA LEU A 18 -1.00 -10.91 7.07
C LEU A 18 -1.23 -12.14 7.97
N LEU A 19 -1.33 -13.33 7.38
CA LEU A 19 -1.46 -14.57 8.13
C LEU A 19 -0.26 -14.79 9.05
N ALA A 20 0.96 -14.68 8.53
CA ALA A 20 2.18 -14.87 9.31
C ALA A 20 2.31 -13.84 10.44
N ALA A 21 1.93 -12.57 10.19
CA ALA A 21 1.93 -11.54 11.21
C ALA A 21 0.90 -11.83 12.32
N LYS A 22 -0.32 -12.23 11.94
CA LYS A 22 -1.38 -12.61 12.89
C LYS A 22 -1.00 -13.80 13.76
N GLU A 23 -0.40 -14.83 13.17
CA GLU A 23 0.08 -16.02 13.90
C GLU A 23 1.22 -15.70 14.86
N LYS A 24 2.07 -14.72 14.50
CA LYS A 24 3.23 -14.34 15.31
C LYS A 24 2.84 -13.49 16.52
N ASP A 25 1.97 -12.50 16.33
CA ASP A 25 1.45 -11.65 17.40
C ASP A 25 0.14 -11.00 16.95
N GLU A 26 -0.99 -11.58 17.35
CA GLU A 26 -2.31 -11.12 16.93
C GLU A 26 -2.67 -9.72 17.44
N PHE A 27 -2.13 -9.31 18.60
CA PHE A 27 -2.39 -7.98 19.13
C PHE A 27 -1.65 -6.91 18.32
N GLU A 28 -0.36 -7.10 18.08
CA GLU A 28 0.42 -6.16 17.27
C GLU A 28 -0.08 -6.14 15.81
N TYR A 29 -0.55 -7.29 15.29
CA TYR A 29 -1.26 -7.38 14.01
C TYR A 29 -2.53 -6.51 13.97
N VAL A 30 -3.36 -6.57 15.02
CA VAL A 30 -4.56 -5.72 15.15
C VAL A 30 -4.18 -4.24 15.20
N CYS A 31 -3.15 -3.87 15.96
CA CYS A 31 -2.63 -2.50 16.00
C CYS A 31 -2.21 -2.00 14.61
N ALA A 32 -1.53 -2.85 13.85
CA ALA A 32 -1.13 -2.55 12.47
C ALA A 32 -2.33 -2.46 11.51
N LEU A 33 -3.31 -3.37 11.62
CA LEU A 33 -4.54 -3.32 10.80
C LEU A 33 -5.33 -2.05 11.05
N MET A 34 -5.48 -1.64 12.31
CA MET A 34 -6.16 -0.41 12.68
C MET A 34 -5.36 0.83 12.26
N ASN A 35 -4.06 0.68 12.00
CA ASN A 35 -3.11 1.76 11.79
C ASN A 35 -3.29 2.86 12.86
N PHE A 36 -3.38 2.41 14.12
CA PHE A 36 -3.76 3.27 15.24
C PHE A 36 -2.78 4.44 15.36
N SER A 37 -3.24 5.64 14.99
CA SER A 37 -2.49 6.90 15.04
C SER A 37 -2.91 7.79 16.22
N GLY A 38 -3.96 7.42 16.96
CA GLY A 38 -4.44 8.15 18.14
C GLY A 38 -5.90 7.85 18.51
N MET A 39 -6.42 8.56 19.52
CA MET A 39 -7.85 8.54 19.88
C MET A 39 -8.62 9.57 19.05
N GLY A 40 -9.66 9.16 18.34
CA GLY A 40 -10.56 10.02 17.56
C GLY A 40 -11.31 9.24 16.48
N ASP A 41 -12.02 9.94 15.60
CA ASP A 41 -12.71 9.31 14.48
C ASP A 41 -11.68 8.69 13.52
N ALA A 42 -11.71 7.36 13.39
CA ALA A 42 -10.83 6.61 12.49
C ALA A 42 -10.93 7.10 11.04
N ARG A 43 -12.06 7.69 10.63
CA ARG A 43 -12.24 8.33 9.32
C ARG A 43 -11.46 9.63 9.18
N ALA A 44 -11.33 10.41 10.25
CA ALA A 44 -10.60 11.68 10.27
C ALA A 44 -9.09 11.50 10.51
N LEU A 45 -8.68 10.35 11.04
CA LEU A 45 -7.29 10.05 11.45
C LEU A 45 -6.55 9.08 10.51
N SER A 46 -7.16 8.69 9.39
CA SER A 46 -6.60 7.76 8.41
C SER A 46 -6.89 8.21 6.98
N HIS A 47 -5.88 8.14 6.11
CA HIS A 47 -6.03 8.44 4.68
C HIS A 47 -6.61 7.26 3.89
N ILE A 48 -6.82 6.11 4.51
CA ILE A 48 -7.31 4.88 3.85
C ILE A 48 -8.69 5.11 3.21
N TYR A 49 -9.62 5.70 3.94
CA TYR A 49 -10.99 5.91 3.45
C TYR A 49 -11.01 6.87 2.24
N GLU A 50 -10.33 8.02 2.35
CA GLU A 50 -10.22 8.98 1.25
C GLU A 50 -9.52 8.37 0.03
N SER A 51 -8.52 7.53 0.24
CA SER A 51 -7.83 6.83 -0.83
C SER A 51 -8.72 5.80 -1.53
N GLN A 52 -9.50 5.02 -0.77
CA GLN A 52 -10.47 4.06 -1.33
C GLN A 52 -11.54 4.76 -2.17
N GLU A 53 -12.09 5.85 -1.65
CA GLU A 53 -13.12 6.65 -2.33
C GLU A 53 -12.55 7.29 -3.61
N LEU A 54 -11.35 7.87 -3.55
CA LEU A 54 -10.65 8.40 -4.73
C LEU A 54 -10.44 7.32 -5.79
N LEU A 55 -9.97 6.13 -5.39
CA LEU A 55 -9.78 5.00 -6.31
C LEU A 55 -11.10 4.64 -6.99
N PHE A 56 -12.21 4.56 -6.25
CA PHE A 56 -13.53 4.28 -6.80
C PHE A 56 -13.98 5.36 -7.79
N GLN A 57 -14.00 6.62 -7.36
CA GLN A 57 -14.50 7.73 -8.16
C GLN A 57 -13.68 7.93 -9.45
N VAL A 58 -12.36 7.88 -9.37
CA VAL A 58 -11.49 8.07 -10.54
C VAL A 58 -11.54 6.84 -11.45
N SER A 59 -11.76 5.62 -10.93
CA SER A 59 -11.98 4.44 -11.77
C SER A 59 -13.24 4.58 -12.63
N GLU A 60 -14.30 5.20 -12.12
CA GLU A 60 -15.47 5.53 -12.92
C GLU A 60 -15.15 6.57 -14.00
N GLN A 61 -14.31 7.56 -13.70
CA GLN A 61 -13.84 8.54 -14.71
C GLN A 61 -12.97 7.89 -15.79
N ILE A 62 -12.14 6.91 -15.44
CA ILE A 62 -11.35 6.13 -16.42
C ILE A 62 -12.28 5.43 -17.41
N LYS A 63 -13.35 4.79 -16.93
CA LYS A 63 -14.34 4.13 -17.79
C LYS A 63 -15.10 5.11 -18.69
N ALA A 64 -15.35 6.32 -18.18
CA ALA A 64 -16.07 7.37 -18.89
C ALA A 64 -15.18 8.26 -19.79
N ALA A 65 -13.86 8.05 -19.79
CA ALA A 65 -12.91 8.89 -20.52
C ALA A 65 -13.18 8.88 -22.03
N LYS A 66 -13.14 10.05 -22.66
CA LYS A 66 -13.49 10.24 -24.07
C LYS A 66 -12.37 9.87 -25.03
N ASN A 67 -11.13 9.84 -24.54
CA ASN A 67 -9.95 9.53 -25.33
C ASN A 67 -8.83 8.95 -24.46
N LEU A 68 -7.82 8.39 -25.14
CA LEU A 68 -6.65 7.75 -24.52
C LEU A 68 -5.91 8.69 -23.55
N ASN A 69 -5.74 9.96 -23.94
CA ASN A 69 -4.99 10.92 -23.14
C ASN A 69 -5.73 11.30 -21.84
N GLU A 70 -7.04 11.40 -21.88
CA GLU A 70 -7.88 11.62 -20.71
C GLU A 70 -7.79 10.43 -19.75
N ALA A 71 -8.00 9.20 -20.24
CA ALA A 71 -7.85 7.98 -19.44
C ALA A 71 -6.45 7.88 -18.82
N THR A 72 -5.41 8.19 -19.61
CA THR A 72 -4.00 8.18 -19.15
C THR A 72 -3.77 9.10 -17.97
N ARG A 73 -4.36 10.30 -17.97
CA ARG A 73 -4.23 11.25 -16.84
C ARG A 73 -4.89 10.73 -15.57
N PHE A 74 -6.08 10.12 -15.69
CA PHE A 74 -6.76 9.52 -14.54
C PHE A 74 -6.00 8.31 -13.98
N PHE A 75 -5.45 7.46 -14.85
CA PHE A 75 -4.56 6.38 -14.43
C PHE A 75 -3.31 6.89 -13.72
N LEU A 76 -2.65 7.93 -14.26
CA LEU A 76 -1.46 8.52 -13.65
C LEU A 76 -1.75 9.18 -12.29
N LEU A 77 -2.94 9.77 -12.14
CA LEU A 77 -3.40 10.31 -10.86
C LEU A 77 -3.44 9.22 -9.79
N LEU A 78 -4.12 8.10 -10.07
CA LEU A 78 -4.21 6.99 -9.12
C LEU A 78 -2.86 6.31 -8.90
N TYR A 79 -2.07 6.11 -9.95
CA TYR A 79 -0.72 5.55 -9.87
C TYR A 79 0.16 6.37 -8.91
N CYS A 80 0.16 7.70 -9.04
CA CYS A 80 0.94 8.55 -8.14
C CYS A 80 0.38 8.51 -6.71
N HIS A 81 -0.95 8.58 -6.56
CA HIS A 81 -1.61 8.54 -5.26
C HIS A 81 -1.24 7.29 -4.44
N ILE A 82 -1.27 6.11 -5.07
CA ILE A 82 -0.94 4.84 -4.42
C ILE A 82 0.50 4.85 -3.88
N PHE A 83 1.46 5.36 -4.66
CA PHE A 83 2.86 5.41 -4.22
C PHE A 83 3.14 6.54 -3.22
N GLU A 84 2.31 7.57 -3.11
CA GLU A 84 2.44 8.62 -2.09
C GLU A 84 1.81 8.24 -0.74
N MET A 85 0.82 7.35 -0.74
CA MET A 85 0.09 6.96 0.48
C MET A 85 1.02 6.31 1.51
N ASP A 86 1.31 7.02 2.60
CA ASP A 86 2.20 6.53 3.66
C ASP A 86 1.66 5.27 4.35
N GLU A 87 0.34 5.15 4.50
CA GLU A 87 -0.30 3.95 5.04
C GLU A 87 0.02 2.67 4.27
N PHE A 88 0.18 2.74 2.95
CA PHE A 88 0.56 1.57 2.15
C PHE A 88 1.83 0.94 2.69
N TYR A 89 2.86 1.77 2.89
CA TYR A 89 4.16 1.34 3.40
C TYR A 89 4.09 0.98 4.88
N ASN A 90 3.46 1.82 5.70
CA ASN A 90 3.39 1.62 7.14
C ASN A 90 2.72 0.29 7.50
N ILE A 91 1.64 -0.10 6.81
CA ILE A 91 0.95 -1.36 7.07
C ILE A 91 1.83 -2.54 6.67
N ILE A 92 2.35 -2.58 5.44
CA ILE A 92 3.20 -3.69 4.97
C ILE A 92 4.46 -3.80 5.85
N GLY A 93 5.10 -2.67 6.15
CA GLY A 93 6.30 -2.61 6.98
C GLY A 93 6.05 -3.10 8.40
N ASN A 94 4.92 -2.73 9.01
CA ASN A 94 4.55 -3.25 10.33
C ASN A 94 4.25 -4.74 10.30
N MET A 95 3.55 -5.25 9.29
CA MET A 95 3.34 -6.70 9.18
C MET A 95 4.66 -7.45 9.08
N LEU A 96 5.61 -6.97 8.26
CA LEU A 96 6.96 -7.54 8.17
C LEU A 96 7.68 -7.53 9.53
N ARG A 97 7.66 -6.40 10.24
CA ARG A 97 8.25 -6.26 11.58
C ARG A 97 7.63 -7.24 12.58
N ILE A 98 6.31 -7.39 12.56
CA ILE A 98 5.58 -8.32 13.43
C ILE A 98 6.04 -9.75 13.16
N THR A 99 6.17 -10.18 11.90
CA THR A 99 6.69 -11.54 11.58
C THR A 99 8.09 -11.78 12.15
N LEU A 100 8.91 -10.74 12.29
CA LEU A 100 10.23 -10.79 12.92
C LEU A 100 10.18 -10.74 14.46
N GLY A 101 9.00 -10.66 15.05
CA GLY A 101 8.79 -10.56 16.50
C GLY A 101 8.94 -9.14 17.05
N GLU A 102 9.05 -8.12 16.20
CA GLU A 102 9.04 -6.73 16.63
C GLU A 102 7.61 -6.27 16.98
N ARG A 103 7.49 -5.10 17.62
CA ARG A 103 6.22 -4.46 17.95
C ARG A 103 5.78 -3.50 16.84
N TYR A 104 4.47 -3.26 16.74
CA TYR A 104 3.90 -2.23 15.87
C TYR A 104 4.56 -0.88 16.16
N GLY A 105 4.86 -0.15 15.08
CA GLY A 105 5.41 1.19 15.10
C GLY A 105 4.49 2.15 14.37
N VAL A 106 4.11 3.21 15.06
CA VAL A 106 3.36 4.34 14.50
C VAL A 106 4.29 5.14 13.58
N LEU A 107 3.82 5.53 12.39
CA LEU A 107 4.56 6.39 11.46
C LEU A 107 5.97 5.87 11.12
N LEU A 108 6.06 4.61 10.69
CA LEU A 108 7.32 3.87 10.50
C LEU A 108 8.30 4.53 9.51
N TYR A 109 7.79 5.14 8.45
CA TYR A 109 8.61 5.69 7.37
C TYR A 109 8.78 7.21 7.42
N ASN A 110 7.67 7.92 7.61
CA ASN A 110 7.63 9.37 7.69
C ASN A 110 6.92 9.77 8.97
N SER A 111 7.55 10.64 9.74
CA SER A 111 7.01 11.27 10.93
C SER A 111 7.46 12.74 10.97
N PRO A 112 6.85 13.59 11.81
CA PRO A 112 7.28 14.98 11.96
C PRO A 112 8.77 15.15 12.30
N THR A 113 9.39 14.13 12.91
CA THR A 113 10.79 14.14 13.33
C THR A 113 11.76 13.58 12.28
N ILE A 114 11.26 12.89 11.26
CA ILE A 114 12.10 12.36 10.17
C ILE A 114 12.26 13.44 9.10
N LYS A 115 13.47 13.99 8.99
CA LYS A 115 13.84 14.97 7.96
C LYS A 115 15.18 14.59 7.29
N PRO A 116 15.28 14.61 5.94
CA PRO A 116 14.19 14.86 5.00
C PRO A 116 13.18 13.70 4.98
N GLU A 117 11.95 14.00 4.54
CA GLU A 117 10.93 12.96 4.33
C GLU A 117 11.41 11.95 3.29
N LEU A 118 11.11 10.68 3.55
CA LEU A 118 11.43 9.60 2.64
C LEU A 118 10.53 9.69 1.42
N LYS A 119 11.15 9.61 0.25
CA LYS A 119 10.44 9.50 -1.03
C LYS A 119 9.95 8.06 -1.24
N PRO A 120 8.97 7.80 -2.11
CA PRO A 120 8.46 6.45 -2.39
C PRO A 120 9.56 5.42 -2.64
N ALA A 121 10.54 5.74 -3.50
CA ALA A 121 11.69 4.87 -3.76
C ALA A 121 12.43 4.45 -2.47
N ASN A 122 12.68 5.39 -1.56
CA ASN A 122 13.36 5.09 -0.29
C ASN A 122 12.51 4.22 0.65
N LYS A 123 11.18 4.38 0.62
CA LYS A 123 10.26 3.53 1.39
C LYS A 123 10.24 2.11 0.83
N ILE A 124 10.21 1.95 -0.49
CA ILE A 124 10.29 0.65 -1.17
C ILE A 124 11.62 -0.05 -0.85
N ASP A 125 12.75 0.66 -0.90
CA ASP A 125 14.07 0.09 -0.56
C ASP A 125 14.12 -0.41 0.90
N LYS A 126 13.57 0.38 1.83
CA LYS A 126 13.47 -0.03 3.24
C LYS A 126 12.52 -1.22 3.43
N LEU A 127 11.39 -1.26 2.73
CA LEU A 127 10.51 -2.43 2.73
C LEU A 127 11.23 -3.67 2.22
N ALA A 128 11.95 -3.58 1.11
CA ALA A 128 12.69 -4.71 0.54
C ALA A 128 13.73 -5.28 1.53
N SER A 129 14.42 -4.41 2.27
CA SER A 129 15.35 -4.82 3.32
C SER A 129 14.66 -5.60 4.45
N LEU A 130 13.48 -5.15 4.90
CA LEU A 130 12.68 -5.88 5.89
C LEU A 130 12.12 -7.19 5.33
N ALA A 131 11.60 -7.16 4.11
CA ALA A 131 11.04 -8.31 3.42
C ALA A 131 12.07 -9.42 3.25
N LYS A 132 13.32 -9.09 2.93
CA LYS A 132 14.42 -10.05 2.87
C LYS A 132 14.68 -10.75 4.20
N LYS A 133 14.63 -10.02 5.32
CA LYS A 133 14.79 -10.63 6.66
C LYS A 133 13.60 -11.53 7.01
N ALA A 134 12.40 -11.11 6.62
CA ALA A 134 11.16 -11.81 6.91
C ALA A 134 10.80 -12.93 5.91
N LYS A 135 11.57 -13.10 4.83
CA LYS A 135 11.33 -14.04 3.72
C LYS A 135 10.04 -13.73 2.92
N PHE A 136 9.87 -12.47 2.55
CA PHE A 136 8.75 -11.92 1.76
C PHE A 136 9.24 -11.09 0.56
N GLU A 137 10.43 -11.38 0.03
CA GLU A 137 11.07 -10.61 -1.06
C GLU A 137 10.15 -10.44 -2.26
N LEU A 138 9.45 -11.50 -2.65
CA LEU A 138 8.55 -11.51 -3.80
C LEU A 138 7.44 -10.44 -3.69
N LEU A 139 6.95 -10.14 -2.48
CA LEU A 139 5.98 -9.07 -2.26
C LEU A 139 6.56 -7.71 -2.67
N THR A 140 7.77 -7.40 -2.19
CA THR A 140 8.43 -6.12 -2.43
C THR A 140 9.02 -6.02 -3.83
N ASP A 141 9.48 -7.13 -4.41
CA ASP A 141 9.94 -7.20 -5.80
C ASP A 141 8.78 -6.88 -6.74
N THR A 142 7.58 -7.37 -6.41
CA THR A 142 6.35 -7.07 -7.16
C THR A 142 6.01 -5.57 -7.09
N VAL A 143 6.02 -4.97 -5.89
CA VAL A 143 5.81 -3.51 -5.72
C VAL A 143 6.87 -2.71 -6.51
N TYR A 144 8.13 -3.12 -6.44
CA TYR A 144 9.23 -2.46 -7.15
C TYR A 144 9.06 -2.56 -8.68
N SER A 145 8.61 -3.72 -9.19
CA SER A 145 8.37 -3.93 -10.62
C SER A 145 7.32 -2.98 -11.21
N LEU A 146 6.39 -2.52 -10.36
CA LEU A 146 5.33 -1.58 -10.71
C LEU A 146 5.73 -0.10 -10.48
N TYR A 147 6.93 0.16 -9.94
CA TYR A 147 7.38 1.51 -9.62
C TYR A 147 8.33 2.09 -10.68
N SER A 148 7.86 3.12 -11.36
CA SER A 148 8.64 3.96 -12.28
C SER A 148 8.80 5.38 -11.71
N SER A 149 10.00 5.67 -11.20
CA SER A 149 10.37 7.03 -10.72
C SER A 149 10.28 8.09 -11.83
N PRO A 150 10.76 7.85 -13.07
CA PRO A 150 10.54 8.77 -14.20
C PRO A 150 9.08 9.14 -14.38
N LEU A 151 8.19 8.13 -14.48
CA LEU A 151 6.76 8.32 -14.73
C LEU A 151 6.07 9.12 -13.62
N ARG A 152 6.31 8.73 -12.35
CA ARG A 152 5.73 9.37 -11.18
C ARG A 152 6.16 10.84 -11.11
N ASN A 153 7.46 11.10 -11.27
CA ASN A 153 7.99 12.45 -11.13
C ASN A 153 7.55 13.36 -12.27
N SER A 154 7.55 12.89 -13.52
CA SER A 154 7.13 13.71 -14.64
C SER A 154 5.64 14.07 -14.55
N PHE A 155 4.77 13.17 -14.09
CA PHE A 155 3.37 13.51 -13.86
C PHE A 155 3.18 14.47 -12.68
N PHE A 156 3.74 14.15 -11.51
CA PHE A 156 3.53 14.94 -10.28
C PHE A 156 4.09 16.36 -10.37
N HIS A 157 5.14 16.58 -11.17
CA HIS A 157 5.73 17.89 -11.41
C HIS A 157 5.26 18.53 -12.73
N SER A 158 4.18 18.04 -13.34
CA SER A 158 3.65 18.56 -14.61
C SER A 158 4.71 18.69 -15.72
N SER A 159 5.70 17.81 -15.69
CA SER A 159 6.90 17.82 -16.53
C SER A 159 6.77 16.80 -17.68
N TYR A 160 5.56 16.69 -18.23
CA TYR A 160 5.21 15.72 -19.28
C TYR A 160 4.30 16.32 -20.35
N SER A 161 4.23 15.65 -21.49
CA SER A 161 3.27 15.91 -22.56
C SER A 161 2.74 14.61 -23.14
N LEU A 162 1.49 14.61 -23.60
CA LEU A 162 0.87 13.50 -24.30
C LEU A 162 0.68 13.90 -25.77
N SER A 163 1.22 13.11 -26.69
CA SER A 163 1.13 13.36 -28.13
C SER A 163 0.87 12.07 -28.88
N GLY A 164 -0.27 11.99 -29.57
CA GLY A 164 -0.75 10.73 -30.17
C GLY A 164 -0.84 9.64 -29.10
N ASP A 165 -0.16 8.51 -29.35
CA ASP A 165 -0.10 7.37 -28.43
C ASP A 165 1.17 7.36 -27.56
N ASN A 166 1.85 8.49 -27.42
CA ASN A 166 3.11 8.59 -26.68
C ASN A 166 3.03 9.53 -25.47
N TYR A 167 3.67 9.08 -24.39
CA TYR A 167 4.00 9.88 -23.22
C TYR A 167 5.42 10.41 -23.35
N HIS A 168 5.58 11.72 -23.24
CA HIS A 168 6.86 12.39 -23.31
C HIS A 168 7.23 13.00 -21.96
N ILE A 169 8.44 12.72 -21.50
CA ILE A 169 9.07 13.46 -20.42
C ILE A 169 9.63 14.75 -21.02
N VAL A 170 9.05 15.88 -20.63
CA VAL A 170 9.50 17.22 -21.07
C VAL A 170 10.72 17.65 -20.26
N SER A 171 10.73 17.34 -18.97
CA SER A 171 11.88 17.55 -18.08
C SER A 171 11.93 16.49 -16.99
N GLY A 172 13.14 16.13 -16.56
CA GLY A 172 13.38 15.10 -15.55
C GLY A 172 14.20 13.92 -16.07
N LYS A 173 14.08 12.77 -15.41
CA LYS A 173 14.83 11.56 -15.75
C LYS A 173 14.13 10.79 -16.86
N ASN A 174 14.89 10.31 -17.85
CA ASN A 174 14.37 9.45 -18.91
C ASN A 174 13.92 8.08 -18.36
N PHE A 175 13.01 7.43 -19.09
CA PHE A 175 12.70 6.01 -18.88
C PHE A 175 13.91 5.15 -19.23
N LYS A 176 13.99 3.96 -18.62
CA LYS A 176 14.90 2.89 -19.00
C LYS A 176 14.07 1.68 -19.45
N ILE A 177 13.80 1.57 -20.75
CA ILE A 177 12.97 0.51 -21.32
C ILE A 177 13.88 -0.43 -22.11
N ASN A 178 13.88 -1.72 -21.75
CA ASN A 178 14.75 -2.73 -22.38
C ASN A 178 16.23 -2.33 -22.40
N GLY A 179 16.70 -1.67 -21.34
CA GLY A 179 18.08 -1.18 -21.22
C GLY A 179 18.37 0.13 -21.97
N VAL A 180 17.45 0.62 -22.78
CA VAL A 180 17.60 1.87 -23.54
C VAL A 180 17.01 3.05 -22.76
N MET A 181 17.79 4.13 -22.67
CA MET A 181 17.35 5.39 -22.07
C MET A 181 16.55 6.19 -23.11
N THR A 182 15.30 6.53 -22.80
CA THR A 182 14.41 7.26 -23.73
C THR A 182 13.53 8.26 -22.96
N PRO A 183 13.31 9.49 -23.49
CA PRO A 183 12.37 10.44 -22.90
C PRO A 183 10.90 10.10 -23.24
N MET A 184 10.66 9.05 -24.03
CA MET A 184 9.35 8.70 -24.56
C MET A 184 8.98 7.25 -24.25
N ALA A 185 7.71 7.01 -23.92
CA ALA A 185 7.13 5.68 -23.75
C ALA A 185 5.77 5.57 -24.45
N SER A 186 5.45 4.39 -24.97
CA SER A 186 4.11 4.08 -25.51
C SER A 186 3.07 4.16 -24.40
N ILE A 187 1.98 4.89 -24.63
CA ILE A 187 0.88 4.95 -23.68
C ILE A 187 0.23 3.56 -23.55
N ARG A 188 -0.01 2.87 -24.67
CA ARG A 188 -0.73 1.60 -24.70
C ARG A 188 0.09 0.43 -24.19
N ASP A 189 1.38 0.41 -24.50
CA ASP A 189 2.22 -0.76 -24.25
C ASP A 189 3.04 -0.63 -22.96
N TYR A 190 3.17 0.58 -22.42
CA TYR A 190 3.96 0.83 -21.22
C TYR A 190 3.18 1.58 -20.14
N VAL A 191 2.69 2.79 -20.42
CA VAL A 191 2.11 3.65 -19.37
C VAL A 191 0.84 3.05 -18.80
N ILE A 192 -0.17 2.76 -19.64
CA ILE A 192 -1.45 2.22 -19.18
C ILE A 192 -1.27 0.88 -18.47
N PRO A 193 -0.58 -0.13 -19.03
CA PRO A 193 -0.38 -1.40 -18.34
C PRO A 193 0.25 -1.24 -16.95
N MET A 194 1.31 -0.43 -16.85
CA MET A 194 1.99 -0.13 -15.58
C MET A 194 1.04 0.51 -14.57
N THR A 195 0.33 1.56 -14.99
CA THR A 195 -0.58 2.29 -14.11
C THR A 195 -1.81 1.48 -13.74
N GLN A 196 -2.37 0.68 -14.65
CA GLN A 196 -3.53 -0.17 -14.41
C GLN A 196 -3.18 -1.30 -13.44
N SER A 197 -2.05 -1.98 -13.62
CA SER A 197 -1.58 -2.99 -12.65
C SER A 197 -1.34 -2.38 -11.27
N THR A 198 -0.81 -1.15 -11.22
CA THR A 198 -0.66 -0.42 -9.95
C THR A 198 -2.02 -0.11 -9.31
N VAL A 199 -3.00 0.36 -10.09
CA VAL A 199 -4.37 0.62 -9.60
C VAL A 199 -5.02 -0.66 -9.09
N ASN A 200 -4.87 -1.77 -9.82
CA ASN A 200 -5.36 -3.09 -9.40
C ASN A 200 -4.68 -3.53 -8.10
N MET A 201 -3.36 -3.37 -7.98
CA MET A 201 -2.61 -3.64 -6.75
C MET A 201 -3.14 -2.80 -5.58
N GLY A 202 -3.39 -1.51 -5.77
CA GLY A 202 -3.95 -0.62 -4.75
C GLY A 202 -5.36 -1.03 -4.30
N GLY A 203 -6.25 -1.34 -5.25
CA GLY A 203 -7.58 -1.86 -4.93
C GLY A 203 -7.54 -3.19 -4.19
N ASN A 204 -6.66 -4.09 -4.63
CA ASN A 204 -6.44 -5.39 -4.00
C ASN A 204 -5.87 -5.28 -2.58
N PHE A 205 -4.93 -4.36 -2.35
CA PHE A 205 -4.41 -4.04 -1.02
C PHE A 205 -5.56 -3.69 -0.06
N PHE A 206 -6.44 -2.77 -0.46
CA PHE A 206 -7.60 -2.40 0.34
C PHE A 206 -8.57 -3.56 0.57
N ASN A 207 -8.84 -4.37 -0.45
CA ASN A 207 -9.73 -5.53 -0.32
C ASN A 207 -9.20 -6.54 0.71
N VAL A 208 -7.91 -6.88 0.66
CA VAL A 208 -7.28 -7.81 1.60
C VAL A 208 -7.33 -7.25 3.03
N LEU A 209 -7.05 -5.95 3.22
CA LEU A 209 -7.16 -5.31 4.54
C LEU A 209 -8.60 -5.30 5.08
N ASN A 210 -9.57 -5.00 4.22
CA ASN A 210 -10.98 -5.00 4.60
C ASN A 210 -11.44 -6.40 5.01
N GLN A 211 -11.08 -7.44 4.25
CA GLN A 211 -11.37 -8.83 4.60
C GLN A 211 -10.74 -9.23 5.93
N ALA A 212 -9.47 -8.85 6.15
CA ALA A 212 -8.78 -9.07 7.40
C ALA A 212 -9.49 -8.43 8.60
N ARG A 213 -9.94 -7.17 8.45
CA ARG A 213 -10.74 -6.48 9.47
C ARG A 213 -12.09 -7.15 9.69
N LEU A 214 -12.80 -7.51 8.61
CA LEU A 214 -14.11 -8.17 8.66
C LEU A 214 -14.05 -9.59 9.25
N SER A 215 -12.87 -10.22 9.33
CA SER A 215 -12.69 -11.54 9.94
C SER A 215 -12.93 -11.56 11.46
N TYR A 216 -12.84 -10.40 12.14
CA TYR A 216 -13.11 -10.27 13.58
C TYR A 216 -14.62 -10.12 13.84
N LYS A 217 -15.32 -11.25 13.91
CA LYS A 217 -16.79 -11.32 14.05
C LYS A 217 -17.30 -11.23 15.49
N GLU A 218 -16.44 -11.54 16.45
CA GLU A 218 -16.75 -11.56 17.87
C GLU A 218 -15.54 -11.10 18.69
N ASN A 219 -15.76 -10.80 19.97
CA ASN A 219 -14.67 -10.43 20.86
C ASN A 219 -13.72 -11.61 21.06
N LYS A 220 -12.43 -11.31 21.12
CA LYS A 220 -11.38 -12.31 21.33
C LYS A 220 -10.35 -11.81 22.34
N THR A 221 -10.08 -12.62 23.35
CA THR A 221 -9.00 -12.31 24.31
C THR A 221 -7.67 -12.83 23.79
N VAL A 222 -6.65 -11.96 23.80
CA VAL A 222 -5.26 -12.26 23.45
C VAL A 222 -4.32 -11.70 24.51
N ILE A 223 -3.05 -12.11 24.48
CA ILE A 223 -2.01 -11.51 25.34
C ILE A 223 -1.26 -10.46 24.52
N GLY A 224 -1.36 -9.20 24.94
CA GLY A 224 -0.64 -8.09 24.35
C GLY A 224 0.68 -7.80 25.09
N ARG A 225 1.70 -7.35 24.35
CA ARG A 225 3.03 -7.00 24.90
C ARG A 225 3.11 -5.56 25.40
N LEU A 226 2.10 -5.10 26.14
CA LEU A 226 2.09 -3.76 26.74
C LEU A 226 2.97 -3.68 28.00
N GLN A 227 3.18 -4.80 28.68
CA GLN A 227 3.99 -4.94 29.90
C GLN A 227 4.91 -6.17 29.79
N PRO A 228 5.97 -6.29 30.63
CA PRO A 228 6.92 -7.41 30.57
C PRO A 228 6.27 -8.80 30.63
N ASP A 229 5.26 -8.96 31.48
CA ASP A 229 4.55 -10.23 31.67
C ASP A 229 3.37 -10.42 30.70
N GLY A 230 3.16 -9.44 29.81
CA GLY A 230 1.98 -9.35 28.96
C GLY A 230 0.73 -8.88 29.71
N VAL A 231 -0.26 -8.41 28.95
CA VAL A 231 -1.56 -7.96 29.47
C VAL A 231 -2.67 -8.63 28.67
N LYS A 232 -3.73 -9.06 29.34
CA LYS A 232 -4.94 -9.55 28.64
C LYS A 232 -5.60 -8.39 27.90
N ILE A 233 -5.71 -8.53 26.59
CA ILE A 233 -6.38 -7.59 25.71
C ILE A 233 -7.62 -8.27 25.14
N GLU A 234 -8.77 -7.61 25.24
CA GLU A 234 -9.94 -7.99 24.47
C GLU A 234 -9.91 -7.22 23.14
N ILE A 235 -9.75 -7.95 22.03
CA ILE A 235 -10.00 -7.44 20.68
C ILE A 235 -11.51 -7.40 20.49
N MET A 236 -12.04 -6.24 20.10
CA MET A 236 -13.47 -6.02 19.90
C MET A 236 -13.84 -6.32 18.44
N GLY A 237 -14.66 -7.34 18.24
CA GLY A 237 -15.17 -7.75 16.94
C GLY A 237 -16.69 -7.55 16.84
N HIS A 238 -17.19 -7.32 15.64
CA HIS A 238 -18.63 -7.21 15.37
C HIS A 238 -19.01 -8.05 14.15
N PRO A 239 -20.15 -8.77 14.15
CA PRO A 239 -20.56 -9.63 13.05
C PRO A 239 -20.61 -8.91 11.69
N GLU A 240 -21.09 -7.67 11.69
CA GLU A 240 -21.27 -6.86 10.48
C GLU A 240 -20.08 -5.92 10.21
N ASN A 241 -19.51 -5.32 11.26
CA ASN A 241 -18.54 -4.23 11.12
C ASN A 241 -17.08 -4.71 11.23
N GLY A 242 -16.86 -5.97 11.63
CA GLY A 242 -15.53 -6.52 11.84
C GLY A 242 -14.83 -5.93 13.07
N LEU A 243 -13.52 -5.77 12.96
CA LEU A 243 -12.64 -5.19 13.97
C LEU A 243 -13.03 -3.74 14.29
N SER A 244 -13.44 -3.49 15.53
CA SER A 244 -13.89 -2.17 16.01
C SER A 244 -12.92 -1.52 17.00
N GLY A 245 -12.04 -2.30 17.63
CA GLY A 245 -11.06 -1.79 18.58
C GLY A 245 -10.46 -2.86 19.46
N PHE A 246 -9.86 -2.43 20.56
CA PHE A 246 -9.42 -3.31 21.63
C PHE A 246 -9.45 -2.57 22.97
N ARG A 247 -9.49 -3.31 24.07
CA ARG A 247 -9.35 -2.77 25.44
C ARG A 247 -8.52 -3.68 26.32
N THR A 248 -7.81 -3.11 27.28
CA THR A 248 -7.17 -3.88 28.35
C THR A 248 -8.25 -4.45 29.26
N ILE A 249 -8.15 -5.74 29.58
CA ILE A 249 -8.96 -6.34 30.62
C ILE A 249 -8.19 -6.10 31.92
N ASN A 250 -8.69 -5.16 32.74
CA ASN A 250 -8.20 -5.00 34.10
C ASN A 250 -8.86 -6.12 34.93
N GLU A 251 -8.04 -6.93 35.60
CA GLU A 251 -8.50 -7.82 36.66
C GLU A 251 -8.92 -7.03 37.90
#